data_AF-A0A1R2AR70-F1
#
_entry.id   AF-A0A1R2AR70-F1
#
_cell.length_a   1.000
_cell.length_b   1.000
_cell.length_c   1.000
_cell.angle_alpha   90.00
_cell.angle_beta   90.00
_cell.angle_gamma   90.00
#
_symmetry.space_group_name_H-M   'P 1'
#
loop_
_entity.id
_entity.type
_entity.pdbx_description
1 polymer ?
#
loop_
_entity_poly.entity_id
_entity_poly.type
_entity_poly.pdbx_seq_one_letter_code
_entity_poly.pdbx_strand_id
1 'polypeptide(L)'
;MSNSFCVNYLLLISIGGVVVLTYIGILCACNVEELKVEERHDKAASVFISAAIYLFILIVMIGIKCRKRHIVVPQGYQALDEAS
;
A
#
# COMPACT_ATOMS: atom_id res chain seq x y z
N MET A 1 8.75 6.26 -19.25
CA MET A 1 7.43 5.62 -19.08
C MET A 1 7.41 4.47 -18.05
N SER A 2 8.46 3.63 -17.93
CA SER A 2 8.43 2.43 -17.05
C SER A 2 8.17 2.73 -15.55
N ASN A 3 8.72 3.81 -15.00
CA ASN A 3 8.51 4.17 -13.59
C ASN A 3 7.04 4.47 -13.23
N SER A 4 6.25 4.99 -14.17
CA SER A 4 4.82 5.24 -13.92
C SER A 4 4.00 3.95 -13.95
N PHE A 5 4.41 2.99 -14.78
CA PHE A 5 3.76 1.69 -14.88
C PHE A 5 4.02 0.86 -13.61
N CYS A 6 5.28 0.83 -13.15
CA CYS A 6 5.69 0.14 -11.93
C CYS A 6 4.92 0.64 -10.70
N VAL A 7 4.83 1.96 -10.49
CA VAL A 7 4.11 2.55 -9.36
C VAL A 7 2.61 2.23 -9.39
N ASN A 8 1.97 2.30 -10.57
CA ASN A 8 0.55 1.96 -10.68
C ASN A 8 0.28 0.48 -10.43
N TYR A 9 1.16 -0.41 -10.90
CA TYR A 9 1.04 -1.84 -10.66
C TYR A 9 1.23 -2.21 -9.20
N LEU A 10 2.23 -1.60 -8.53
CA LEU A 10 2.45 -1.72 -7.10
C LEU A 10 1.24 -1.22 -6.29
N LEU A 11 0.63 -0.10 -6.67
CA LEU A 11 -0.59 0.39 -6.03
C LEU A 11 -1.73 -0.63 -6.13
N LEU A 12 -1.95 -1.22 -7.31
CA LEU A 12 -3.00 -2.23 -7.52
C LEU A 12 -2.75 -3.50 -6.70
N ILE A 13 -1.52 -4.02 -6.72
CA ILE A 13 -1.14 -5.18 -5.92
C ILE A 13 -1.31 -4.88 -4.42
N SER A 14 -0.90 -3.70 -3.96
CA SER A 14 -1.05 -3.33 -2.55
C SER A 14 -2.51 -3.25 -2.12
N ILE A 15 -3.40 -2.70 -2.95
CA ILE A 15 -4.85 -2.69 -2.67
C ILE A 15 -5.38 -4.12 -2.58
N GLY A 16 -5.06 -4.96 -3.57
CA GLY A 16 -5.49 -6.36 -3.57
C GLY A 16 -4.95 -7.14 -2.37
N GLY A 17 -3.68 -6.93 -2.03
CA GLY A 17 -3.03 -7.55 -0.88
C GLY A 17 -3.70 -7.18 0.43
N VAL A 18 -4.00 -5.88 0.66
CA VAL A 18 -4.73 -5.44 1.86
C VAL A 18 -6.09 -6.13 1.94
N VAL A 19 -6.90 -6.06 0.88
CA VAL A 19 -8.27 -6.62 0.90
C VAL A 19 -8.27 -8.13 1.16
N VAL A 20 -7.46 -8.87 0.43
CA VAL A 20 -7.40 -10.34 0.55
C VAL A 20 -6.84 -10.76 1.90
N LEU A 21 -5.75 -10.15 2.38
CA LEU A 21 -5.15 -10.52 3.65
C LEU A 21 -6.02 -10.12 4.84
N THR A 22 -6.69 -8.96 4.80
CA THR A 22 -7.65 -8.60 5.85
C THR A 22 -8.82 -9.58 5.89
N TYR A 23 -9.35 -10.00 4.72
CA TYR A 23 -10.40 -11.01 4.66
C TYR A 23 -9.95 -12.36 5.24
N ILE A 24 -8.77 -12.85 4.84
CA ILE A 24 -8.19 -14.09 5.38
C ILE A 24 -7.92 -13.97 6.89
N GLY A 25 -7.42 -12.82 7.35
CA GLY A 25 -7.18 -12.56 8.76
C GLY A 25 -8.46 -12.62 9.60
N ILE A 26 -9.56 -12.07 9.08
CA ILE A 26 -10.89 -12.17 9.70
C ILE A 26 -11.37 -13.63 9.72
N LEU A 27 -11.24 -14.37 8.61
CA LEU A 27 -11.59 -15.80 8.58
C LEU A 27 -10.78 -16.63 9.59
N CYS A 28 -9.48 -16.34 9.74
CA CYS A 28 -8.64 -16.95 10.77
C CYS A 28 -9.13 -16.58 12.18
N ALA A 29 -9.46 -15.31 12.43
CA ALA A 29 -9.90 -14.84 13.74
C ALA A 29 -11.28 -15.38 14.14
N CYS A 30 -12.19 -15.51 13.17
CA CYS A 30 -13.52 -16.09 13.37
C CYS A 30 -13.51 -17.62 13.46
N ASN A 31 -12.34 -18.28 13.37
CA ASN A 31 -12.21 -19.74 13.39
C ASN A 31 -13.15 -20.45 12.40
N VAL A 32 -13.36 -19.87 11.22
CA VAL A 32 -14.25 -20.47 10.21
C VAL A 32 -13.65 -21.79 9.71
N GLU A 33 -14.43 -22.86 9.76
CA GLU A 33 -13.99 -24.23 9.44
C GLU A 33 -13.45 -24.39 8.00
N GLU A 34 -13.84 -23.50 7.08
CA GLU A 34 -13.38 -23.47 5.69
C GLU A 34 -11.87 -23.29 5.54
N LEU A 35 -11.22 -22.58 6.47
CA LEU A 35 -9.78 -22.39 6.46
C LEU A 35 -9.12 -23.60 7.14
N LYS A 36 -8.86 -24.69 6.40
CA LYS A 36 -8.15 -25.91 6.88
C LYS A 36 -6.68 -25.64 7.27
N VAL A 37 -6.46 -24.75 8.23
CA VAL A 37 -5.16 -24.30 8.71
C VAL A 37 -5.00 -24.79 10.15
N GLU A 38 -3.98 -25.59 10.41
CA GLU A 38 -3.54 -25.92 11.78
C GLU A 38 -3.02 -24.65 12.47
N GLU A 39 -3.35 -24.46 13.75
CA GLU A 39 -2.94 -23.31 14.57
C GLU A 39 -3.40 -21.93 14.04
N ARG A 40 -4.70 -21.79 13.75
CA ARG A 40 -5.32 -20.56 13.19
C ARG A 40 -5.01 -19.28 13.97
N HIS A 41 -4.93 -19.37 15.30
CA HIS A 41 -4.78 -18.20 16.16
C HIS A 41 -3.39 -17.55 16.03
N ASP A 42 -2.34 -18.36 15.89
CA ASP A 42 -0.97 -17.87 15.71
C ASP A 42 -0.74 -17.34 14.30
N LYS A 43 -1.42 -17.92 13.31
CA LYS A 43 -1.36 -17.46 11.92
C LYS A 43 -2.16 -16.18 11.69
N ALA A 44 -3.26 -15.95 12.41
CA ALA A 44 -4.06 -14.72 12.29
C ALA A 44 -3.20 -13.47 12.49
N ALA A 45 -2.36 -13.45 13.53
CA ALA A 45 -1.46 -12.33 13.80
C ALA A 45 -0.50 -12.05 12.63
N SER A 46 0.12 -13.10 12.07
CA SER A 46 1.02 -12.97 10.91
C SER A 46 0.34 -12.46 9.64
N VAL A 47 -0.93 -12.84 9.42
CA VAL A 47 -1.73 -12.36 8.28
C VAL A 47 -2.09 -10.89 8.44
N PHE A 48 -2.47 -10.44 9.65
CA PHE A 48 -2.72 -9.02 9.91
C PHE A 48 -1.46 -8.16 9.81
N ILE A 49 -0.31 -8.68 10.27
CA ILE A 49 0.99 -8.01 10.08
C ILE A 49 1.29 -7.85 8.59
N SER A 50 1.05 -8.89 7.80
CA SER A 50 1.24 -8.84 6.34
C SER A 50 0.31 -7.81 5.69
N ALA A 51 -0.97 -7.75 6.08
CA ALA A 51 -1.91 -6.73 5.60
C ALA A 51 -1.44 -5.30 5.93
N ALA A 52 -0.91 -5.08 7.15
CA ALA A 52 -0.36 -3.80 7.56
C ALA A 52 0.85 -3.38 6.72
N ILE A 53 1.72 -4.32 6.34
CA ILE A 53 2.85 -4.05 5.43
C ILE A 53 2.34 -3.59 4.05
N TYR A 54 1.35 -4.29 3.47
CA TYR A 54 0.75 -3.87 2.20
C TYR A 54 0.08 -2.50 2.29
N LEU A 55 -0.57 -2.18 3.41
CA LEU A 55 -1.15 -0.87 3.67
C LEU A 55 -0.08 0.22 3.76
N PHE A 56 1.04 -0.05 4.44
CA PHE A 56 2.16 0.87 4.51
C PHE A 56 2.74 1.18 3.12
N ILE A 57 2.97 0.15 2.31
CA ILE A 57 3.43 0.30 0.92
C ILE A 57 2.44 1.15 0.12
N LEU A 58 1.14 0.92 0.28
CA LEU A 58 0.09 1.70 -0.38
C LEU A 58 0.20 3.19 -0.05
N ILE A 59 0.33 3.53 1.24
CA ILE A 59 0.44 4.92 1.71
C ILE A 59 1.68 5.59 1.12
N VAL A 60 2.84 4.92 1.15
CA VAL A 60 4.10 5.45 0.60
C VAL A 60 3.96 5.71 -0.91
N MET A 61 3.39 4.76 -1.66
CA MET A 61 3.21 4.89 -3.10
C MET A 61 2.22 6.00 -3.48
N ILE A 62 1.13 6.17 -2.70
CA ILE A 62 0.21 7.30 -2.83
C ILE A 62 0.95 8.61 -2.58
N GLY A 63 1.76 8.69 -1.52
CA GLY A 63 2.58 9.87 -1.21
C GLY A 63 3.52 10.26 -2.36
N ILE A 64 4.19 9.29 -2.96
CA ILE A 64 5.05 9.50 -4.14
C ILE A 64 4.23 10.03 -5.33
N LYS A 65 3.05 9.47 -5.58
CA LYS A 65 2.16 9.89 -6.67
C LYS A 65 1.59 11.29 -6.44
N CYS A 66 1.25 11.63 -5.19
CA CYS A 66 0.78 12.96 -4.79
C CYS A 66 1.89 14.01 -4.89
N ARG A 67 3.14 13.70 -4.53
CA ARG A 67 4.28 14.63 -4.70
C ARG A 67 4.58 14.94 -6.17
N LYS A 68 4.32 13.99 -7.07
CA LYS A 68 4.51 14.16 -8.52
C LYS A 68 3.35 14.90 -9.21
N ARG A 69 2.19 15.12 -8.56
CA ARG A 69 1.24 16.10 -9.07
C ARG A 69 1.93 17.44 -8.97
N HIS A 70 2.10 18.11 -10.12
CA HIS A 70 2.58 19.48 -10.19
C HIS A 70 1.90 20.28 -9.09
N ILE A 71 2.66 20.63 -8.05
CA ILE A 71 2.32 21.80 -7.26
C ILE A 71 2.34 22.89 -8.31
N VAL A 72 1.16 23.38 -8.67
CA VAL A 72 1.01 24.55 -9.53
C VAL A 72 1.58 25.67 -8.69
N VAL A 73 2.89 25.86 -8.75
CA VAL A 73 3.53 27.02 -8.20
C VAL A 73 2.92 28.16 -9.02
N PRO A 74 2.13 29.07 -8.41
CA PRO A 74 1.70 30.26 -9.13
C PRO A 74 2.96 30.88 -9.73
N GLN A 75 2.91 31.30 -10.99
CA GLN A 75 4.05 31.68 -11.85
C GLN A 75 4.97 32.81 -11.31
N GLY A 76 4.91 33.17 -10.01
CA GLY A 76 5.77 34.12 -9.33
C GLY A 76 6.77 33.52 -8.33
N TYR A 77 6.83 32.21 -8.12
CA TYR A 77 7.82 31.57 -7.23
C TYR A 77 8.68 30.55 -7.98
N GLN A 78 9.38 31.01 -9.02
CA GLN A 78 10.50 30.24 -9.57
C GLN A 78 11.62 30.26 -8.52
N ALA A 79 12.07 29.06 -8.11
CA ALA A 79 13.14 28.92 -7.12
C ALA A 79 14.39 29.68 -7.58
N LEU A 80 14.89 30.55 -6.71
CA LEU A 80 16.05 31.41 -6.90
C LEU A 80 17.38 30.61 -6.78
N ASP A 81 17.44 29.40 -7.37
CA ASP A 81 18.59 28.48 -7.22
C ASP A 81 19.31 28.18 -8.55
N GLU A 82 18.98 28.86 -9.65
CA GLU A 82 19.76 28.80 -10.90
C GLU A 82 20.65 30.04 -11.12
N ALA A 83 21.01 30.73 -10.05
CA ALA A 83 22.00 31.81 -10.06
C ALA A 83 23.04 31.64 -8.94
N SER A 84 23.81 30.55 -9.00
CA SER A 84 25.16 30.48 -8.41
C SER A 84 26.01 29.41 -9.09
#